data_AF-M0K562-F1
#
_entry.id   AF-M0K562-F1
#
_cell.length_a   1.000
_cell.length_b   1.000
_cell.length_c   1.000
_cell.angle_alpha   90.00
_cell.angle_beta   90.00
_cell.angle_gamma   90.00
#
_symmetry.space_group_name_H-M   'P 1'
#
loop_
_entity.id
_entity.type
_entity.pdbx_description
1 polymer ?
#
loop_
_entity_poly.entity_id
_entity_poly.type
_entity_poly.pdbx_seq_one_letter_code
_entity_poly.pdbx_strand_id
1 'polypeptide(L)'
;MVVVDVEKLTTQLYIADMGHVSDLIDYHHVGPHIMMQSDTPEEAIEQYQENITKVETPADIAASLQTDISHTELIIDGNVPPAAIVSAVE
;
A
#
# COMPACT_ATOMS: atom_id res chain seq x y z
N MET A 1 -3.54 -0.67 -19.15
CA MET A 1 -3.04 -1.27 -17.90
C MET A 1 -1.53 -1.37 -18.01
N VAL A 2 -0.78 -0.82 -17.06
CA VAL A 2 0.68 -1.00 -16.98
C VAL A 2 0.92 -2.23 -16.12
N VAL A 3 1.71 -3.18 -16.61
CA VAL A 3 2.10 -4.36 -15.83
C VAL A 3 3.56 -4.19 -15.46
N VAL A 4 3.87 -4.42 -14.19
CA VAL A 4 5.23 -4.32 -13.67
C VAL A 4 5.68 -5.69 -13.23
N ASP A 5 6.82 -6.11 -13.77
CA ASP A 5 7.53 -7.31 -13.36
C ASP A 5 8.32 -7.02 -12.07
N VAL A 6 7.74 -7.41 -10.94
CA VAL A 6 8.28 -7.12 -9.61
C VAL A 6 9.62 -7.83 -9.35
N GLU A 7 9.94 -8.91 -10.06
CA GLU A 7 11.23 -9.61 -9.91
C GLU A 7 12.40 -8.79 -10.46
N LYS A 8 12.12 -7.80 -11.31
CA LYS A 8 13.12 -6.89 -11.89
C LYS A 8 13.31 -5.61 -11.08
N LEU A 9 12.59 -5.45 -9.97
CA LEU A 9 12.72 -4.31 -9.09
C LEU A 9 13.80 -4.59 -8.05
N THR A 10 14.76 -3.67 -7.93
CA THR A 10 15.76 -3.68 -6.85
C THR A 10 15.39 -2.72 -5.72
N THR A 11 14.20 -2.12 -5.81
CA THR A 11 13.73 -1.10 -4.88
C THR A 11 12.86 -1.70 -3.81
N GLN A 12 12.64 -0.95 -2.74
CA GLN A 12 11.80 -1.44 -1.66
C GLN A 12 10.34 -1.47 -2.07
N LEU A 13 9.68 -2.58 -1.75
CA LEU A 13 8.27 -2.80 -1.97
C LEU A 13 7.52 -2.81 -0.65
N TYR A 14 6.29 -2.30 -0.67
CA TYR A 14 5.39 -2.31 0.47
C TYR A 14 3.98 -2.64 0.03
N ILE A 15 3.20 -3.19 0.94
CA ILE A 15 1.78 -3.40 0.77
C ILE A 15 1.08 -2.57 1.82
N ALA A 16 0.11 -1.78 1.38
CA ALA A 16 -0.66 -0.91 2.25
C ALA A 16 -2.14 -1.04 1.92
N ASP A 17 -2.96 -0.94 2.96
CA ASP A 17 -4.39 -0.76 2.81
C ASP A 17 -4.70 0.74 2.67
N MET A 18 -5.12 1.13 1.46
CA MET A 18 -5.47 2.51 1.14
C MET A 18 -6.78 2.97 1.79
N GLY A 19 -7.58 2.04 2.35
CA GLY A 19 -8.69 2.37 3.24
C GLY A 19 -8.19 3.13 4.46
N HIS A 20 -7.12 2.64 5.10
CA HIS A 20 -6.50 3.34 6.24
C HIS A 20 -5.87 4.68 5.85
N VAL A 21 -5.34 4.81 4.62
CA VAL A 21 -4.89 6.12 4.08
C VAL A 21 -6.07 7.08 3.95
N SER A 22 -7.16 6.63 3.34
CA SER A 22 -8.37 7.44 3.16
C SER A 22 -8.92 7.88 4.50
N ASP A 23 -8.99 6.97 5.46
CA ASP A 23 -9.50 7.24 6.81
C ASP A 23 -8.62 8.24 7.57
N LEU A 24 -7.29 8.19 7.40
CA LEU A 24 -6.36 9.16 7.97
C LEU A 24 -6.53 10.57 7.35
N ILE A 25 -6.76 10.64 6.03
CA ILE A 25 -7.05 11.90 5.34
C ILE A 25 -8.37 12.48 5.87
N ASP A 26 -9.41 11.64 5.99
CA ASP A 26 -10.71 12.06 6.51
C ASP A 26 -10.63 12.47 8.00
N TYR A 27 -9.83 11.78 8.82
CA TYR A 27 -9.54 12.17 10.19
C TYR A 27 -8.96 13.60 10.25
N HIS A 28 -7.97 13.89 9.40
CA HIS A 28 -7.31 15.21 9.37
C HIS A 28 -8.21 16.34 8.84
N HIS A 29 -9.08 16.05 7.87
CA HIS A 29 -9.83 17.09 7.14
C HIS A 29 -11.30 17.23 7.54
N VAL A 30 -11.93 16.17 8.03
CA VAL A 30 -13.37 16.11 8.34
C VAL A 30 -13.62 15.90 9.84
N GLY A 31 -12.72 15.19 10.52
CA GLY A 31 -12.67 15.06 11.98
C GLY A 31 -12.73 13.61 12.46
N PRO A 32 -12.38 13.36 13.75
CA PRO A 32 -12.11 12.04 14.33
C PRO A 32 -13.33 11.10 14.44
N HIS A 33 -14.51 11.54 14.01
CA HIS A 33 -15.77 10.80 14.19
C HIS A 33 -16.21 10.04 12.92
N ILE A 34 -15.44 10.12 11.84
CA ILE A 34 -15.91 9.74 10.50
C ILE A 34 -15.50 8.30 10.13
N MET A 35 -14.26 7.86 10.38
CA MET A 35 -13.80 6.50 10.00
C MET A 35 -12.72 5.90 10.91
N MET A 36 -11.68 6.65 11.31
CA MET A 36 -10.61 6.15 12.19
C MET A 36 -10.84 6.55 13.65
N GLN A 37 -10.86 5.57 14.56
CA GLN A 37 -10.92 5.81 16.01
C GLN A 37 -9.50 5.99 16.57
N SER A 38 -9.07 7.24 16.67
CA SER A 38 -7.82 7.62 17.33
C SER A 38 -8.05 8.83 18.22
N ASP A 39 -7.50 8.82 19.43
CA ASP A 39 -7.65 9.92 20.38
C ASP A 39 -6.71 11.09 20.04
N THR A 40 -5.64 10.80 19.28
CA THR A 40 -4.66 11.80 18.82
C THR A 40 -4.24 11.61 17.36
N PRO A 41 -3.77 12.67 16.67
CA PRO A 41 -3.17 12.55 15.35
C PRO A 41 -1.96 11.61 15.30
N GLU A 42 -1.16 11.57 16.36
CA GLU A 42 -0.01 10.68 16.46
C GLU A 42 -0.42 9.20 16.45
N GLU A 43 -1.48 8.84 17.18
CA GLU A 43 -2.06 7.48 17.15
C GLU A 43 -2.63 7.13 15.78
N ALA A 44 -3.26 8.08 15.10
CA ALA A 44 -3.78 7.85 13.74
C ALA A 44 -2.64 7.58 12.75
N ILE A 45 -1.52 8.29 12.88
CA ILE A 45 -0.30 8.07 12.08
C ILE A 45 0.33 6.72 12.42
N GLU A 46 0.37 6.33 13.69
CA GLU A 46 0.89 5.03 14.13
C GLU A 46 0.05 3.88 13.56
N GLN A 47 -1.28 3.94 13.69
CA GLN A 47 -2.21 2.97 13.09
C GLN A 47 -2.01 2.88 11.57
N TYR A 48 -1.80 4.00 10.90
CA TYR A 48 -1.49 4.00 9.47
C TYR A 48 -0.14 3.30 9.17
N GLN A 49 0.91 3.60 9.93
CA GLN A 49 2.22 2.97 9.75
C GLN A 49 2.19 1.45 9.99
N GLU A 50 1.43 0.99 10.98
CA GLU A 50 1.24 -0.44 11.28
C GLU A 50 0.56 -1.19 10.13
N ASN A 51 -0.23 -0.50 9.30
CA ASN A 51 -0.88 -1.06 8.12
C ASN A 51 0.01 -1.10 6.86
N ILE A 52 1.25 -0.59 6.93
CA ILE A 52 2.22 -0.71 5.85
C ILE A 52 3.15 -1.89 6.12
N THR A 53 2.99 -2.96 5.35
CA THR A 53 3.84 -4.13 5.45
C THR A 53 4.94 -4.07 4.41
N LYS A 54 6.20 -4.15 4.86
CA LYS A 54 7.35 -4.30 3.97
C LYS A 54 7.31 -5.67 3.28
N VAL A 55 7.52 -5.67 1.97
CA VAL A 55 7.64 -6.88 1.16
C VAL A 55 9.12 -7.25 1.04
N GLU A 56 9.47 -8.46 1.47
CA GLU A 56 10.84 -8.97 1.37
C GLU A 56 11.03 -9.80 0.09
N THR A 57 9.96 -10.45 -0.38
CA THR A 57 9.97 -11.28 -1.58
C THR A 57 8.68 -11.12 -2.39
N PRO A 58 8.71 -11.37 -3.72
CA PRO A 58 7.50 -11.40 -4.54
C PRO A 58 6.42 -12.38 -4.03
N ALA A 59 6.81 -13.44 -3.31
CA ALA A 59 5.86 -14.40 -2.73
C ALA A 59 5.00 -13.77 -1.62
N ASP A 60 5.52 -12.78 -0.90
CA ASP A 60 4.78 -12.07 0.16
C ASP A 60 3.61 -11.28 -0.43
N ILE A 61 3.74 -10.82 -1.68
CA ILE A 61 2.67 -10.16 -2.44
C ILE A 61 1.52 -11.14 -2.69
N ALA A 62 1.82 -12.37 -3.10
CA ALA A 62 0.77 -13.36 -3.35
C ALA A 62 0.05 -13.79 -2.06
N ALA A 63 0.77 -13.84 -0.93
CA ALA A 63 0.21 -14.22 0.37
C ALA A 63 -0.74 -13.16 0.95
N SER A 64 -0.40 -11.88 0.80
CA SER A 64 -1.19 -10.75 1.29
C SER A 64 -2.50 -10.53 0.52
N LEU A 65 -2.53 -10.87 -0.78
CA LEU A 65 -3.74 -10.78 -1.61
C LEU A 65 -4.84 -11.81 -1.25
N GLN A 66 -4.61 -12.70 -0.27
CA GLN A 66 -5.61 -13.69 0.17
C GLN A 66 -6.64 -13.12 1.17
N THR A 67 -6.35 -11.95 1.75
CA THR A 67 -7.15 -11.25 2.75
C THR A 67 -7.55 -9.90 2.18
N ASP A 68 -8.78 -9.80 1.69
CA ASP A 68 -9.45 -8.57 1.19
C ASP A 68 -8.58 -7.58 0.36
N ILE A 69 -8.64 -7.74 -0.96
CA ILE A 69 -7.87 -6.92 -1.91
C ILE A 69 -8.56 -5.60 -2.30
N SER A 70 -9.74 -5.30 -1.75
CA SER A 70 -10.57 -4.18 -2.22
C SER A 70 -9.88 -2.82 -2.12
N HIS A 71 -9.00 -2.65 -1.13
CA HIS A 71 -8.25 -1.42 -0.87
C HIS A 71 -6.73 -1.65 -0.74
N THR A 72 -6.26 -2.88 -0.99
CA THR A 72 -4.84 -3.21 -0.90
C THR A 72 -4.10 -2.74 -2.15
N GLU A 73 -3.05 -1.94 -1.97
CA GLU A 73 -2.15 -1.51 -3.03
C GLU A 73 -0.70 -1.95 -2.78
N LEU A 74 0.01 -2.26 -3.89
CA LEU A 74 1.45 -2.47 -3.88
C LEU A 74 2.15 -1.13 -4.14
N ILE A 75 2.90 -0.65 -3.16
CA ILE A 75 3.70 0.57 -3.25
C ILE A 75 5.12 0.21 -3.67
N ILE A 76 5.60 0.90 -4.69
CA ILE A 76 7.00 0.84 -5.15
C ILE A 76 7.70 2.11 -4.66
N ASP A 77 8.54 1.99 -3.64
CA ASP A 77 9.32 3.12 -3.13
C ASP A 77 10.55 3.33 -4.00
N GLY A 78 10.40 4.13 -5.05
CA GLY A 78 11.48 4.51 -5.97
C GLY A 78 11.08 4.42 -7.43
N ASN A 79 12.09 4.34 -8.29
CA ASN A 79 11.88 4.32 -9.74
C ASN A 79 11.63 2.91 -10.26
N VAL A 80 10.62 2.77 -11.10
CA VAL A 80 10.42 1.56 -11.91
C VAL A 80 11.33 1.66 -13.15
N PRO A 81 12.36 0.79 -13.30
CA PRO A 81 13.20 0.81 -14.48
C PRO A 81 12.38 0.41 -15.71
N PRO A 82 12.65 0.98 -16.90
CA PRO A 82 11.89 0.65 -18.11
C PRO A 82 11.84 -0.84 -18.43
N ALA A 83 12.88 -1.60 -18.07
CA ALA A 83 12.94 -3.05 -18.27
C ALA A 83 11.97 -3.87 -17.39
N ALA A 84 11.48 -3.28 -16.30
CA ALA A 84 10.45 -3.88 -15.44
C ALA A 84 9.02 -3.59 -15.92
N ILE A 85 8.83 -2.61 -16.81
CA ILE A 85 7.53 -2.31 -17.41
C ILE A 85 7.30 -3.30 -18.55
N VAL A 86 6.36 -4.22 -18.36
CA VAL A 86 6.02 -5.23 -19.35
C VAL A 86 4.69 -4.89 -20.02
N SER A 87 4.59 -5.20 -21.31
CA SER A 87 3.30 -5.11 -22.00
C SER A 87 2.38 -6.17 -21.40
N ALA A 88 1.16 -5.77 -21.00
CA ALA A 88 0.07 -6.73 -20.92
C ALA A 88 -0.14 -7.25 -22.35
N VAL A 89 0.29 -8.47 -22.64
CA VAL A 89 -0.13 -9.16 -23.86
C VAL A 89 -1.50 -9.73 -23.53
N GLU A 90 -2.55 -9.26 -24.21
CA GLU A 90 -3.84 -9.95 -24.25
C GLU A 90 -3.69 -11.32 -24.91
#